data_AF-A0A661Q3P8-F1
#
_entry.id   AF-A0A661Q3P8-F1
#
_cell.length_a   1.000
_cell.length_b   1.000
_cell.length_c   1.000
_cell.angle_alpha   90.00
_cell.angle_beta   90.00
_cell.angle_gamma   90.00
#
_symmetry.space_group_name_H-M   'P 1'
#
loop_
_entity.id
_entity.type
_entity.pdbx_description
1 polymer ?
#
loop_
_entity_poly.entity_id
_entity_poly.type
_entity_poly.pdbx_seq_one_letter_code
_entity_poly.pdbx_strand_id
1 'polypeptide(L)'
;MIRINLLPVRAAQKKERLRSQLSIFLLCIVLVCIGCGALYFLQMTAISDVQAEITTIDHKNRELSKKIGQVRNFEKKKAELEKKFAVLQTLKAGKSGPVHLLDELSTSLPDKLWLTKFSEKGGKIILSGVADNENTVAVFMRNLETSPYYKNIELAVTEQTKAGDRKMQKFTLNCRVEAPSSE
;
A
#
# COMPACT_ATOMS: atom_id res chain seq x y z
N MET A 1 -83.44 88.21 -26.54
CA MET A 1 -82.26 88.08 -25.65
C MET A 1 -81.65 86.69 -25.84
N ILE A 2 -80.35 86.61 -26.13
CA ILE A 2 -79.65 85.39 -26.53
C ILE A 2 -79.20 84.61 -25.27
N ARG A 3 -79.47 83.31 -25.20
CA ARG A 3 -78.96 82.41 -24.14
C ARG A 3 -77.71 81.70 -24.66
N ILE A 4 -76.56 81.92 -24.02
CA ILE A 4 -75.30 81.24 -24.34
C ILE A 4 -75.04 80.14 -23.29
N ASN A 5 -74.79 78.93 -23.78
CA ASN A 5 -74.42 77.79 -22.95
C ASN A 5 -72.93 77.89 -22.55
N LEU A 6 -72.67 78.04 -21.25
CA LEU A 6 -71.34 78.26 -20.67
C LEU A 6 -70.77 77.01 -19.98
N LEU A 7 -71.24 75.80 -20.32
CA LEU A 7 -70.64 74.59 -19.76
C LEU A 7 -69.13 74.52 -20.13
N PRO A 8 -68.22 74.41 -19.15
CA PRO A 8 -66.78 74.35 -19.40
C PRO A 8 -66.37 72.93 -19.82
N VAL A 9 -66.89 72.47 -20.97
CA VAL A 9 -66.66 71.12 -21.52
C VAL A 9 -65.17 70.80 -21.68
N ARG A 10 -64.36 71.80 -22.04
CA ARG A 10 -62.90 71.66 -22.19
C ARG A 10 -62.16 71.39 -20.88
N ALA A 11 -62.65 71.92 -19.75
CA ALA A 11 -62.02 71.71 -18.44
C ALA A 11 -62.32 70.32 -17.88
N ALA A 12 -63.56 69.84 -18.05
CA ALA A 12 -63.96 68.48 -17.68
C ALA A 12 -63.16 67.42 -18.46
N GLN A 13 -63.03 67.59 -19.79
CA GLN A 13 -62.27 66.67 -20.64
C GLN A 13 -60.77 66.65 -20.29
N LYS A 14 -60.16 67.77 -19.91
CA LYS A 14 -58.75 67.80 -19.44
C LYS A 14 -58.57 67.01 -18.14
N LYS A 15 -59.52 67.11 -17.20
CA LYS A 15 -59.47 66.39 -15.93
C LYS A 15 -59.61 64.87 -16.12
N GLU A 16 -60.48 64.43 -17.02
CA GLU A 16 -60.61 63.01 -17.37
C GLU A 16 -59.39 62.47 -18.10
N ARG A 17 -58.81 63.23 -19.04
CA ARG A 17 -57.55 62.85 -19.71
C ARG A 17 -56.39 62.73 -18.71
N LEU A 18 -56.26 63.67 -17.77
CA LEU A 18 -55.27 63.62 -16.70
C LEU A 18 -55.49 62.41 -15.77
N ARG A 19 -56.74 62.11 -15.39
CA ARG A 19 -57.06 60.93 -14.57
C ARG A 19 -56.75 59.62 -15.31
N SER A 20 -57.08 59.54 -16.60
CA SER A 20 -56.77 58.39 -17.45
C SER A 20 -55.26 58.20 -17.59
N GLN A 21 -54.51 59.27 -17.90
CA GLN A 21 -53.05 59.25 -17.97
C GLN A 21 -52.39 58.82 -16.65
N LEU A 22 -52.86 59.36 -15.52
CA LEU A 22 -52.38 58.95 -14.20
C LEU A 22 -52.67 57.48 -13.92
N SER A 23 -53.88 56.98 -14.25
CA SER A 23 -54.23 55.58 -14.05
C SER A 23 -53.38 54.62 -14.89
N ILE A 24 -53.08 54.99 -16.14
CA ILE A 24 -52.21 54.21 -17.04
C ILE A 24 -50.76 54.22 -16.52
N PHE A 25 -50.28 55.38 -16.06
CA PHE A 25 -48.94 55.49 -15.49
C PHE A 25 -48.77 54.62 -14.24
N LEU A 26 -49.77 54.64 -13.36
CA LEU A 26 -49.79 53.82 -12.13
C LEU A 26 -49.84 52.32 -12.47
N LEU A 27 -50.63 51.94 -13.48
CA LEU A 27 -50.67 50.57 -14.00
C LEU A 27 -49.30 50.12 -14.54
N CYS A 28 -48.63 50.96 -15.32
CA CYS A 28 -47.28 50.67 -15.84
C CYS A 28 -46.27 50.45 -14.70
N ILE A 29 -46.29 51.29 -13.66
CA ILE A 29 -45.40 51.11 -12.49
C ILE A 29 -45.68 49.77 -11.80
N VAL A 30 -46.94 49.43 -11.57
CA VAL A 30 -47.32 48.16 -10.95
C VAL A 30 -46.84 46.98 -11.77
N LEU A 31 -47.00 47.01 -13.10
CA LEU A 31 -46.52 45.95 -13.98
C LEU A 31 -44.99 45.80 -13.94
N VAL A 32 -44.24 46.90 -13.92
CA VAL A 32 -42.78 46.87 -13.80
C VAL A 32 -42.36 46.32 -12.44
N CYS A 33 -43.01 46.73 -11.34
CA CYS A 33 -42.72 46.20 -10.01
C CYS A 33 -42.98 44.69 -9.92
N ILE A 34 -44.08 44.20 -10.52
CA ILE A 34 -44.39 42.76 -10.58
C ILE A 34 -43.32 42.02 -11.40
N GLY A 35 -42.94 42.56 -12.56
CA GLY A 35 -41.89 41.97 -13.40
C GLY A 35 -40.54 41.86 -12.68
N CYS A 36 -40.09 42.94 -12.04
CA CYS A 36 -38.86 42.94 -11.26
C CYS A 36 -38.95 42.00 -10.04
N GLY A 37 -40.10 41.98 -9.34
CA GLY A 37 -40.32 41.10 -8.21
C GLY A 37 -40.26 39.62 -8.59
N ALA A 38 -40.87 39.25 -9.72
CA ALA A 38 -40.84 37.89 -10.25
C ALA A 38 -39.41 37.45 -10.62
N LEU A 39 -38.65 38.31 -11.31
CA LEU A 39 -37.25 38.02 -11.66
C LEU A 39 -36.37 37.88 -10.41
N TYR A 40 -36.57 38.74 -9.41
CA TYR A 40 -35.84 38.66 -8.15
C TYR A 40 -36.15 37.36 -7.39
N PHE A 41 -37.43 36.97 -7.33
CA PHE A 41 -37.83 35.73 -6.68
C PHE A 41 -37.21 34.50 -7.35
N LEU A 42 -37.23 34.43 -8.69
CA LEU A 42 -36.62 33.35 -9.46
C LEU A 42 -35.11 33.24 -9.24
N GLN A 43 -34.40 34.39 -9.19
CA GLN A 43 -32.97 34.40 -8.90
C GLN A 43 -32.68 33.95 -7.46
N MET A 44 -33.50 34.40 -6.51
CA MET A 44 -33.34 34.02 -5.10
C MET A 44 -33.52 32.52 -4.88
N THR A 45 -34.51 31.90 -5.53
CA THR A 45 -34.71 30.44 -5.47
C THR A 45 -33.54 29.69 -6.11
N ALA A 46 -33.06 30.15 -7.27
CA ALA A 46 -31.93 29.51 -7.94
C ALA A 46 -30.64 29.58 -7.09
N ILE A 47 -30.37 30.71 -6.45
CA ILE A 47 -29.23 30.87 -5.55
C ILE A 47 -29.36 29.95 -4.33
N SER A 48 -30.57 29.85 -3.76
CA SER A 48 -30.83 28.97 -2.62
C SER A 48 -30.60 27.50 -2.95
N ASP A 49 -31.05 27.03 -4.12
CA ASP A 49 -30.87 25.64 -4.56
C ASP A 49 -29.39 25.31 -4.76
N VAL A 50 -28.64 26.21 -5.42
CA VAL A 50 -27.19 26.05 -5.61
C VAL A 50 -26.46 26.03 -4.27
N GLN A 51 -26.84 26.90 -3.33
CA GLN A 51 -26.24 26.93 -2.00
C GLN A 51 -26.54 25.63 -1.22
N ALA A 52 -27.77 25.11 -1.32
CA ALA A 52 -28.13 23.83 -0.73
C ALA A 52 -27.29 22.69 -1.33
N GLU A 53 -27.12 22.66 -2.65
CA GLU A 53 -26.30 21.66 -3.32
C GLU A 53 -24.84 21.72 -2.85
N ILE A 54 -24.23 22.91 -2.78
CA ILE A 54 -22.88 23.11 -2.24
C ILE A 54 -22.75 22.53 -0.82
N THR A 55 -23.71 22.82 0.06
CA THR A 55 -23.65 22.30 1.44
C THR A 55 -23.72 20.78 1.51
N THR A 56 -24.51 20.14 0.63
CA THR A 56 -24.60 18.67 0.56
C THR A 56 -23.31 18.06 0.02
N ILE A 57 -22.71 18.67 -1.01
CA ILE A 57 -21.43 18.24 -1.58
C ILE A 57 -20.32 18.37 -0.55
N ASP A 58 -20.25 19.48 0.18
CA ASP A 58 -19.29 19.69 1.25
C ASP A 58 -19.45 18.68 2.39
N HIS A 59 -20.68 18.33 2.75
CA HIS A 59 -20.94 17.29 3.74
C HIS A 59 -20.41 15.93 3.28
N LYS A 60 -20.72 15.54 2.04
CA LYS A 60 -20.19 14.31 1.43
C LYS A 60 -18.67 14.33 1.40
N ASN A 61 -18.05 15.44 1.00
CA ASN A 61 -16.60 15.58 0.92
C ASN A 61 -15.93 15.43 2.30
N ARG A 62 -16.53 15.98 3.35
CA ARG A 62 -16.09 15.78 4.75
C ARG A 62 -16.20 14.32 5.19
N GLU A 63 -17.28 13.62 4.84
CA GLU A 63 -17.43 12.19 5.15
C GLU A 63 -16.40 11.32 4.42
N LEU A 64 -16.19 11.57 3.12
CA LEU A 64 -15.18 10.88 2.33
C LEU A 64 -13.78 11.13 2.88
N SER A 65 -13.47 12.37 3.29
CA SER A 65 -12.18 12.72 3.89
C SER A 65 -11.91 11.94 5.19
N LYS A 66 -12.93 11.72 6.02
CA LYS A 66 -12.81 10.86 7.22
C LYS A 66 -12.49 9.41 6.85
N LYS A 67 -13.16 8.86 5.84
CA LYS A 67 -12.90 7.51 5.33
C LYS A 67 -11.47 7.37 4.78
N ILE A 68 -10.99 8.34 4.02
CA ILE A 68 -9.60 8.38 3.52
C ILE A 68 -8.59 8.41 4.67
N GLY A 69 -8.86 9.21 5.72
CA GLY A 69 -8.03 9.22 6.92
C GLY A 69 -7.96 7.86 7.61
N GLN A 70 -9.09 7.15 7.71
CA GLN A 70 -9.13 5.79 8.26
C GLN A 70 -8.32 4.80 7.41
N VAL A 71 -8.47 4.82 6.08
CA VAL A 71 -7.72 3.97 5.15
C VAL A 71 -6.22 4.19 5.32
N ARG A 72 -5.76 5.45 5.37
CA ARG A 72 -4.34 5.77 5.59
C ARG A 72 -3.82 5.26 6.93
N ASN A 73 -4.64 5.25 7.98
CA ASN A 73 -4.27 4.66 9.27
C ASN A 73 -4.15 3.13 9.18
N PHE A 74 -5.04 2.47 8.44
CA PHE A 74 -4.94 1.03 8.19
C PHE A 74 -3.70 0.67 7.36
N GLU A 75 -3.37 1.43 6.32
CA GLU A 75 -2.15 1.24 5.55
C GLU A 75 -0.88 1.38 6.41
N LYS A 76 -0.83 2.41 7.28
CA LYS A 76 0.28 2.56 8.23
C LYS A 76 0.42 1.35 9.15
N LYS A 77 -0.69 0.87 9.71
CA LYS A 77 -0.69 -0.34 10.57
C LYS A 77 -0.24 -1.57 9.81
N LYS A 78 -0.69 -1.74 8.56
CA LYS A 78 -0.27 -2.84 7.69
C LYS A 78 1.23 -2.79 7.43
N ALA A 79 1.77 -1.63 7.07
CA ALA A 79 3.21 -1.46 6.83
C ALA A 79 4.05 -1.73 8.10
N GLU A 80 3.57 -1.34 9.28
CA GLU A 80 4.23 -1.66 10.54
C GLU A 80 4.23 -3.16 10.84
N LEU A 81 3.10 -3.84 10.60
CA LEU A 81 2.98 -5.29 10.76
C LEU A 81 3.88 -6.03 9.76
N GLU A 82 3.93 -5.61 8.50
CA GLU A 82 4.81 -6.22 7.49
C GLU A 82 6.28 -6.09 7.90
N LYS A 83 6.71 -4.93 8.44
CA LYS A 83 8.07 -4.78 8.98
C LYS A 83 8.33 -5.74 10.13
N LYS A 84 7.38 -5.89 11.06
CA LYS A 84 7.48 -6.85 12.17
C LYS A 84 7.57 -8.29 11.65
N PHE A 85 6.75 -8.67 10.67
CA PHE A 85 6.82 -9.98 10.04
C PHE A 85 8.16 -10.24 9.36
N ALA A 86 8.70 -9.26 8.63
CA ALA A 86 10.01 -9.40 8.00
C ALA A 86 11.12 -9.66 9.03
N VAL A 87 11.13 -8.91 10.14
CA VAL A 87 12.09 -9.11 11.23
C VAL A 87 11.89 -10.47 11.91
N LEU A 88 10.65 -10.91 12.12
CA LEU A 88 10.39 -12.23 12.69
C LEU A 88 10.83 -13.36 11.76
N GLN A 89 10.65 -13.20 10.44
CA GLN A 89 11.06 -14.19 9.46
C GLN A 89 12.59 -14.30 9.39
N THR A 90 13.32 -13.19 9.44
CA THR A 90 14.79 -13.22 9.49
C THR A 90 15.30 -13.86 10.78
N LEU A 91 14.68 -13.56 11.93
CA LEU A 91 15.02 -14.20 13.20
C LEU A 91 14.67 -15.70 13.21
N LYS A 92 13.52 -16.10 12.65
CA LYS A 92 13.11 -17.52 12.57
C LYS A 92 14.01 -18.31 11.64
N ALA A 93 14.38 -17.75 10.48
CA ALA A 93 15.35 -18.35 9.57
C ALA A 93 16.72 -18.55 10.25
N GLY A 94 17.16 -17.57 11.06
CA GLY A 94 18.38 -17.69 11.85
C GLY A 94 18.33 -18.72 12.98
N LYS A 95 17.14 -19.06 13.52
CA LYS A 95 17.02 -19.90 14.72
C LYS A 95 16.90 -21.40 14.44
N SER A 96 16.19 -21.81 13.39
CA SER A 96 15.78 -23.22 13.23
C SER A 96 16.51 -24.00 12.13
N GLY A 97 17.09 -23.31 11.14
CA GLY A 97 17.80 -23.98 10.03
C GLY A 97 19.12 -24.65 10.45
N PRO A 98 20.00 -23.98 11.21
CA PRO A 98 21.34 -24.51 11.49
C PRO A 98 21.37 -25.74 12.41
N VAL A 99 20.35 -25.92 13.26
CA VAL A 99 20.38 -26.97 14.30
C VAL A 99 20.26 -28.36 13.69
N HIS A 100 19.30 -28.57 12.78
CA HIS A 100 19.14 -29.88 12.12
C HIS A 100 20.29 -30.17 11.15
N LEU A 101 20.85 -29.15 10.50
CA LEU A 101 22.06 -29.30 9.69
C LEU A 101 23.24 -29.81 10.53
N LEU A 102 23.46 -29.24 11.71
CA LEU A 102 24.57 -29.64 12.57
C LEU A 102 24.38 -31.05 13.17
N ASP A 103 23.15 -31.43 13.51
CA ASP A 103 22.82 -32.76 14.03
C ASP A 103 23.08 -33.86 12.98
N GLU A 104 22.64 -33.60 11.76
CA GLU A 104 22.84 -34.47 10.61
C GLU A 104 24.32 -34.56 10.19
N LEU A 105 25.04 -33.43 10.25
CA LEU A 105 26.49 -33.39 10.02
C LEU A 105 27.22 -34.27 11.03
N SER A 106 26.83 -34.21 12.30
CA SER A 106 27.42 -35.04 13.36
C SER A 106 27.19 -36.52 13.10
N THR A 107 26.02 -36.89 12.58
CA THR A 107 25.67 -38.29 12.28
C THR A 107 26.38 -38.81 11.02
N SER A 108 26.68 -37.93 10.06
CA SER A 108 27.30 -38.29 8.77
C SER A 108 28.83 -38.45 8.81
N LEU A 109 29.48 -38.11 9.93
CA LEU A 109 30.94 -38.15 10.09
C LEU A 109 31.48 -39.59 10.19
N PRO A 110 32.38 -40.03 9.29
CA PRO A 110 33.01 -41.34 9.38
C PRO A 110 34.18 -41.36 10.38
N ASP A 111 34.53 -42.57 10.84
CA ASP A 111 35.68 -42.78 11.70
C ASP A 111 36.98 -42.26 11.06
N LYS A 112 37.78 -41.52 11.84
CA LYS A 112 39.08 -40.93 11.45
C LYS A 112 39.00 -39.74 10.46
N LEU A 113 37.94 -38.96 10.55
CA LEU A 113 37.82 -37.64 9.94
C LEU A 113 37.49 -36.59 11.00
N TRP A 114 38.10 -35.41 10.93
CA TRP A 114 37.68 -34.28 11.74
C TRP A 114 37.51 -33.03 10.92
N LEU A 115 36.48 -32.27 11.28
CA LEU A 115 36.21 -30.96 10.70
C LEU A 115 37.01 -29.89 11.45
N THR A 116 37.57 -28.97 10.69
CA THR A 116 38.29 -27.79 11.20
C THR A 116 37.47 -26.52 11.05
N LYS A 117 36.58 -26.47 10.05
CA LYS A 117 35.74 -25.31 9.79
C LYS A 117 34.40 -25.73 9.19
N PHE A 118 33.33 -25.14 9.73
CA PHE A 118 31.98 -25.16 9.18
C PHE A 118 31.54 -23.72 8.94
N SER A 119 31.07 -23.39 7.74
CA SER A 119 30.55 -22.06 7.42
C SER A 119 29.32 -22.18 6.54
N GLU A 120 28.18 -21.74 7.05
CA GLU A 120 26.93 -21.61 6.30
C GLU A 120 26.66 -20.14 5.97
N LYS A 121 26.44 -19.81 4.69
CA LYS A 121 26.02 -18.47 4.25
C LYS A 121 25.01 -18.57 3.12
N GLY A 122 23.77 -18.12 3.38
CA GLY A 122 22.75 -17.98 2.34
C GLY A 122 22.44 -19.29 1.61
N GLY A 123 22.44 -20.42 2.33
CA GLY A 123 22.20 -21.74 1.77
C GLY A 123 23.40 -22.39 1.08
N LYS A 124 24.59 -21.78 1.09
CA LYS A 124 25.86 -22.45 0.74
C LYS A 124 26.61 -22.84 2.00
N ILE A 125 27.11 -24.07 2.04
CA ILE A 125 27.89 -24.64 3.13
C ILE A 125 29.30 -24.89 2.62
N ILE A 126 30.28 -24.47 3.41
CA ILE A 126 31.70 -24.78 3.18
C ILE A 126 32.18 -25.58 4.38
N LEU A 127 32.64 -26.80 4.12
CA LEU A 127 33.21 -27.72 5.10
C LEU A 127 34.70 -27.86 4.82
N SER A 128 35.54 -27.65 5.83
CA SER A 128 36.97 -27.94 5.73
C SER A 128 37.36 -28.90 6.84
N GLY A 129 38.17 -29.89 6.51
CA GLY A 129 38.57 -30.93 7.45
C GLY A 129 39.86 -31.62 7.05
N VAL A 130 40.25 -32.58 7.88
CA VAL A 130 41.37 -33.47 7.61
C VAL A 130 40.88 -34.90 7.81
N ALA A 131 41.27 -35.78 6.88
CA ALA A 131 40.95 -37.20 6.90
C ALA A 131 42.23 -38.03 6.85
N ASP A 132 42.16 -39.26 7.34
CA ASP A 132 43.28 -40.22 7.32
C ASP A 132 43.69 -40.62 5.89
N ASN A 133 42.71 -40.77 4.98
CA ASN A 133 42.95 -41.14 3.58
C ASN A 133 41.87 -40.57 2.63
N GLU A 134 42.14 -40.62 1.32
CA GLU A 134 41.20 -40.19 0.26
C GLU A 134 39.89 -40.97 0.28
N ASN A 135 39.94 -42.26 0.63
CA ASN A 135 38.76 -43.10 0.70
C ASN A 135 37.78 -42.62 1.80
N THR A 136 38.29 -42.17 2.94
CA THR A 136 37.48 -41.59 4.02
C THR A 136 36.80 -40.29 3.56
N VAL A 137 37.46 -39.47 2.72
CA VAL A 137 36.83 -38.28 2.12
C VAL A 137 35.70 -38.68 1.17
N ALA A 138 35.91 -39.69 0.33
CA ALA A 138 34.88 -40.19 -0.58
C ALA A 138 33.67 -40.79 0.16
N VAL A 139 33.90 -41.54 1.23
CA VAL A 139 32.83 -42.06 2.11
C VAL A 139 32.06 -40.92 2.75
N PHE A 140 32.75 -39.88 3.24
CA PHE A 140 32.08 -38.71 3.81
C PHE A 140 31.20 -37.98 2.79
N MET A 141 31.70 -37.79 1.55
CA MET A 141 30.88 -37.20 0.47
C MET A 141 29.62 -38.03 0.21
N ARG A 142 29.73 -39.37 0.18
CA ARG A 142 28.59 -40.28 -0.01
C ARG A 142 27.58 -40.23 1.13
N ASN A 143 28.06 -40.14 2.37
CA ASN A 143 27.19 -40.00 3.54
C ASN A 143 26.41 -38.69 3.47
N LEU A 144 27.06 -37.58 3.10
CA LEU A 144 26.40 -36.30 2.90
C LEU A 144 25.38 -36.34 1.75
N GLU A 145 25.66 -37.06 0.65
CA GLU A 145 24.71 -37.22 -0.46
C GLU A 145 23.45 -38.00 -0.07
N THR A 146 23.55 -38.87 0.94
CA THR A 146 22.42 -39.66 1.45
C THR A 146 21.50 -38.83 2.34
N SER A 147 22.01 -37.73 2.88
CA SER A 147 21.27 -36.87 3.79
C SER A 147 20.24 -36.00 3.04
N PRO A 148 19.00 -35.87 3.55
CA PRO A 148 17.97 -35.03 2.92
C PRO A 148 18.24 -33.52 3.02
N TYR A 149 19.27 -33.11 3.76
CA TYR A 149 19.57 -31.71 4.05
C TYR A 149 20.70 -31.12 3.19
N TYR A 150 21.48 -31.97 2.52
CA TYR A 150 22.67 -31.58 1.75
C TYR A 150 22.51 -31.94 0.27
N LYS A 151 22.71 -30.96 -0.61
CA LYS A 151 22.76 -31.19 -2.07
C LYS A 151 23.99 -30.60 -2.72
N ASN A 152 24.30 -31.09 -3.92
CA ASN A 152 25.41 -30.63 -4.77
C ASN A 152 26.74 -30.60 -4.00
N ILE A 153 27.19 -31.77 -3.53
CA ILE A 153 28.45 -31.90 -2.80
C ILE A 153 29.60 -31.92 -3.81
N GLU A 154 30.39 -30.87 -3.80
CA GLU A 154 31.53 -30.69 -4.69
C GLU A 154 32.83 -30.63 -3.87
N LEU A 155 33.85 -31.36 -4.33
CA LEU A 155 35.19 -31.32 -3.76
C LEU A 155 35.96 -30.16 -4.36
N ALA A 156 36.20 -29.11 -3.57
CA ALA A 156 36.87 -27.90 -4.04
C ALA A 156 38.40 -28.00 -3.97
N VAL A 157 38.94 -28.51 -2.87
CA VAL A 157 40.38 -28.60 -2.63
C VAL A 157 40.70 -29.90 -1.92
N THR A 158 41.75 -30.59 -2.36
CA THR A 158 42.33 -31.73 -1.66
C THR A 158 43.86 -31.62 -1.68
N GLU A 159 44.46 -31.55 -0.50
CA GLU A 159 45.90 -31.40 -0.33
C GLU A 159 46.44 -32.44 0.65
N GLN A 160 47.58 -33.04 0.34
CA GLN A 160 48.24 -33.95 1.26
C GLN A 160 49.01 -33.15 2.32
N THR A 161 48.72 -33.41 3.59
CA THR A 161 49.36 -32.78 4.75
C THR A 161 49.96 -33.86 5.65
N LYS A 162 51.07 -33.54 6.32
CA LYS A 162 51.62 -34.40 7.38
C LYS A 162 51.21 -33.84 8.73
N ALA A 163 50.53 -34.63 9.56
CA ALA A 163 50.36 -34.33 10.97
C ALA A 163 51.21 -35.35 11.76
N GLY A 164 52.41 -34.93 12.16
CA GLY A 164 53.42 -35.84 12.71
C GLY A 164 53.96 -36.80 11.63
N ASP A 165 54.01 -38.09 11.95
CA ASP A 165 54.56 -39.15 11.07
C ASP A 165 53.50 -39.83 10.17
N ARG A 166 52.25 -39.34 10.20
CA ARG A 166 51.14 -39.86 9.39
C ARG A 166 50.77 -38.90 8.25
N LYS A 167 50.64 -39.46 7.05
CA LYS A 167 50.10 -38.78 5.87
C LYS A 167 48.59 -38.63 6.05
N MET A 168 48.08 -37.42 5.86
CA MET A 168 46.67 -37.09 5.99
C MET A 168 46.22 -36.22 4.80
N GLN A 169 44.92 -36.21 4.54
CA GLN A 169 44.31 -35.45 3.46
C GLN A 169 43.56 -34.26 4.04
N LYS A 170 43.99 -33.03 3.74
CA LYS A 170 43.19 -31.84 3.99
C LYS A 170 42.22 -31.67 2.84
N PHE A 171 40.95 -31.46 3.14
CA PHE A 171 39.91 -31.32 2.12
C PHE A 171 39.02 -30.10 2.38
N THR A 172 38.42 -29.58 1.31
CA THR A 172 37.34 -28.59 1.38
C THR A 172 36.20 -29.02 0.47
N LEU A 173 35.00 -29.13 1.04
CA LEU A 173 33.76 -29.44 0.33
C LEU A 173 32.87 -28.21 0.27
N ASN A 174 32.26 -27.98 -0.88
CA ASN A 174 31.17 -27.05 -1.06
C ASN A 174 29.86 -27.84 -1.20
N CYS A 175 28.83 -27.44 -0.47
CA CYS A 175 27.51 -28.05 -0.54
C CYS A 175 26.42 -26.97 -0.42
N ARG A 176 25.18 -27.32 -0.76
CA ARG A 176 24.02 -26.43 -0.67
C ARG A 176 23.02 -27.00 0.33
N VAL A 177 22.45 -26.12 1.16
CA VAL A 177 21.33 -26.44 2.05
C VAL A 177 20.11 -26.75 1.20
N GLU A 178 19.52 -27.93 1.39
CA GLU A 178 18.17 -28.22 0.93
C GLU A 178 17.25 -28.17 2.15
N ALA A 179 16.21 -27.34 2.09
CA ALA A 179 15.15 -27.41 3.09
C ALA A 179 14.39 -28.72 2.83
N PRO A 180 14.25 -29.61 3.81
CA PRO A 180 13.44 -30.81 3.62
C PRO A 180 12.05 -30.34 3.19
N SER A 181 11.53 -30.94 2.12
CA SER A 181 10.15 -30.74 1.71
C SER A 181 9.28 -31.00 2.93
N SER A 182 8.61 -29.95 3.41
CA SER A 182 7.63 -30.06 4.48
C SER A 182 6.59 -31.09 4.06
N GLU A 183 6.60 -32.24 4.71
CA GLU A 183 5.40 -33.07 4.86
C GLU A 183 4.48 -32.42 5.89
#